data_AF-A0A1M7HB90-F1
#
_entry.id   AF-A0A1M7HB90-F1
#
_cell.length_a   1.000
_cell.length_b   1.000
_cell.length_c   1.000
_cell.angle_alpha   90.00
_cell.angle_beta   90.00
_cell.angle_gamma   90.00
#
_symmetry.space_group_name_H-M   'P 1'
#
loop_
_entity.id
_entity.type
_entity.pdbx_description
1 polymer ?
#
loop_
_entity_poly.entity_id
_entity_poly.type
_entity_poly.pdbx_seq_one_letter_code
_entity_poly.pdbx_strand_id
1 'polypeptide(L)' 'MIDDYKDIIDLPYPRNDWNFLMKHPRMSVANRAKIFSPFAALRGHNEKIAETAEQHLDATRDENMWENVDC' A
#
# COMPACT_ATOMS: atom_id res chain seq x y z
N MET A 1 -7.76 26.64 -6.17
CA MET A 1 -7.85 25.20 -5.85
C MET A 1 -9.07 25.04 -4.96
N ILE A 2 -9.99 24.14 -5.31
CA ILE A 2 -11.14 23.81 -4.46
C ILE A 2 -10.62 22.76 -3.48
N ASP A 3 -10.09 23.24 -2.36
CA ASP A 3 -9.45 22.43 -1.31
C ASP A 3 -10.38 22.24 -0.09
N ASP A 4 -11.67 22.46 -0.27
CA ASP A 4 -12.63 22.31 0.82
C ASP A 4 -13.48 21.08 0.58
N TYR A 5 -13.01 19.93 1.06
CA TYR A 5 -13.79 18.69 1.25
C TYR A 5 -14.94 18.85 2.26
N LYS A 6 -15.37 20.10 2.56
CA LYS A 6 -16.39 20.45 3.55
C LYS A 6 -17.74 19.82 3.22
N ASP A 7 -17.99 19.52 1.96
CA ASP A 7 -19.19 18.83 1.47
C ASP A 7 -19.20 17.33 1.80
N ILE A 8 -18.04 16.72 2.04
CA ILE A 8 -17.93 15.26 2.28
C ILE A 8 -17.34 14.87 3.64
N ILE A 9 -16.64 15.77 4.34
CA ILE A 9 -15.89 15.44 5.56
C ILE A 9 -16.80 15.04 6.73
N ASP A 10 -17.99 15.64 6.83
CA ASP A 10 -18.97 15.37 7.88
C ASP A 10 -19.99 14.29 7.47
N LEU A 11 -19.85 13.68 6.28
CA LEU A 11 -20.75 12.62 5.83
C LEU A 11 -20.54 11.35 6.66
N PRO A 12 -21.63 10.68 7.08
CA PRO A 12 -21.52 9.41 7.79
C PRO A 12 -20.90 8.35 6.87
N TYR A 13 -20.09 7.48 7.46
CA TYR A 13 -19.55 6.34 6.72
C TYR A 13 -20.70 5.50 6.14
N PRO A 14 -20.71 5.18 4.83
CA PRO A 14 -21.89 4.66 4.11
C PRO A 14 -22.33 3.25 4.51
N ARG A 15 -21.75 2.66 5.56
CA ARG A 15 -22.11 1.33 6.09
C ARG A 15 -23.49 1.31 6.76
N ASN A 16 -24.07 2.47 7.07
CA ASN A 16 -25.43 2.58 7.59
C ASN A 16 -26.51 2.48 6.51
N ASP A 17 -26.16 2.56 5.22
CA ASP A 17 -27.10 2.23 4.14
C ASP A 17 -27.39 0.72 4.18
N TRP A 18 -28.68 0.38 4.30
CA TRP A 18 -29.18 -0.99 4.46
C TRP A 18 -28.70 -1.95 3.36
N ASN A 19 -28.35 -1.43 2.18
CA ASN A 19 -27.91 -2.21 1.03
C ASN A 19 -26.39 -2.13 0.78
N PHE A 20 -25.62 -1.41 1.61
CA PHE A 20 -24.19 -1.20 1.37
C PHE A 20 -23.40 -2.51 1.32
N LEU A 21 -23.65 -3.42 2.26
CA LEU A 21 -22.92 -4.69 2.36
C LEU A 21 -23.31 -5.70 1.27
N MET A 22 -24.53 -5.60 0.73
CA MET A 22 -24.97 -6.38 -0.43
C MET A 22 -24.34 -5.86 -1.73
N LYS A 23 -24.23 -4.54 -1.91
CA LYS A 23 -23.53 -3.92 -3.04
C LYS A 23 -22.00 -4.11 -2.97
N HIS A 24 -21.43 -4.08 -1.78
CA HIS A 24 -19.99 -4.16 -1.52
C HIS A 24 -19.68 -5.27 -0.51
N PRO A 25 -19.77 -6.54 -0.91
CA PRO A 25 -19.50 -7.66 -0.03
C PRO A 25 -18.03 -7.63 0.43
N ARG A 26 -17.82 -7.91 1.72
CA ARG A 26 -16.45 -8.02 2.25
C ARG A 26 -15.77 -9.26 1.69
N MET A 27 -14.56 -9.07 1.19
CA MET A 27 -13.71 -10.18 0.79
C MET A 27 -13.39 -11.08 1.99
N SER A 28 -13.52 -12.40 1.83
CA SER A 28 -13.20 -13.37 2.86
C SER A 28 -11.72 -13.31 3.26
N VAL A 29 -11.38 -13.76 4.48
CA VAL A 29 -9.99 -13.83 4.95
C VAL A 29 -9.14 -14.70 4.02
N ALA A 30 -9.65 -15.85 3.60
CA ALA A 30 -8.92 -16.77 2.71
C ALA A 30 -8.62 -16.14 1.34
N ASN A 31 -9.58 -15.41 0.75
CA ASN A 31 -9.34 -14.71 -0.52
C ASN A 31 -8.35 -13.56 -0.36
N ARG A 32 -8.36 -12.86 0.78
CA ARG A 32 -7.32 -11.87 1.11
C ARG A 32 -5.94 -12.50 1.24
N ALA A 33 -5.83 -13.67 1.86
CA ALA A 33 -4.56 -14.38 2.01
C ALA A 33 -3.94 -14.79 0.66
N LYS A 34 -4.77 -15.10 -0.34
CA LYS A 34 -4.28 -15.46 -1.69
C LYS A 34 -3.47 -14.35 -2.37
N ILE A 35 -3.71 -13.08 -2.03
CA ILE A 35 -2.91 -11.94 -2.53
C ILE A 35 -1.43 -12.13 -2.19
N PHE A 36 -1.14 -12.75 -1.04
CA PHE A 36 0.21 -13.01 -0.57
C PHE A 36 0.75 -14.39 -0.99
N SER A 37 -0.04 -15.21 -1.68
CA SER A 37 0.37 -16.55 -2.14
C SER A 37 1.59 -16.52 -3.06
N PRO A 38 1.75 -15.56 -4.00
CA PRO A 38 2.94 -15.50 -4.86
C PRO A 38 4.25 -15.30 -4.07
N PHE A 39 4.18 -14.72 -2.88
CA PHE A 39 5.34 -14.41 -2.04
C PHE A 39 5.60 -15.48 -0.96
N ALA A 40 4.83 -16.57 -0.93
CA ALA A 40 4.98 -17.62 0.06
C ALA A 40 6.40 -18.25 0.06
N ALA A 41 7.04 -18.30 -1.11
CA ALA A 41 8.39 -18.83 -1.28
C ALA A 41 9.48 -17.97 -0.62
N LEU A 42 9.20 -16.69 -0.31
CA LEU A 42 10.15 -15.80 0.35
C LEU A 42 10.30 -16.10 1.85
N ARG A 43 9.42 -16.94 2.41
CA ARG A 43 9.47 -17.30 3.82
C ARG A 43 10.77 -18.07 4.12
N GLY A 44 11.56 -17.57 5.06
CA GLY A 44 12.84 -18.17 5.47
C GLY A 44 14.08 -17.55 4.81
N HIS A 45 13.90 -16.63 3.87
CA HIS A 45 14.99 -15.88 3.23
C HIS A 45 15.15 -14.45 3.77
N ASN A 46 14.88 -14.24 5.06
CA ASN A 46 14.86 -12.91 5.67
C ASN A 46 16.19 -12.15 5.52
N GLU A 47 17.32 -12.83 5.64
CA GLU A 47 18.65 -12.23 5.49
C GLU A 47 18.86 -11.65 4.08
N LYS A 48 18.50 -12.40 3.05
CA LYS A 48 18.60 -11.94 1.64
C LYS A 48 17.64 -10.80 1.33
N ILE A 49 16.45 -10.81 1.94
CA ILE A 49 15.48 -9.71 1.81
C ILE A 49 16.04 -8.43 2.44
N ALA A 50 16.68 -8.55 3.62
CA ALA A 50 17.31 -7.40 4.28
C ALA A 50 18.47 -6.84 3.45
N GLU A 51 19.35 -7.70 2.94
CA GLU A 51 20.46 -7.29 2.06
C GLU A 51 19.94 -6.56 0.80
N THR A 52 18.89 -7.09 0.17
CA THR A 52 18.26 -6.44 -1.01
C THR A 52 17.66 -5.08 -0.65
N ALA A 53 17.09 -4.94 0.55
CA ALA A 53 16.53 -3.69 1.02
C ALA A 53 17.63 -2.62 1.25
N GLU A 54 18.76 -3.01 1.83
CA GLU A 54 19.93 -2.13 2.00
C GLU A 54 20.46 -1.65 0.64
N GLN A 55 20.67 -2.57 -0.32
CA GLN A 55 21.10 -2.22 -1.68
C GLN A 55 20.14 -1.26 -2.39
N HIS A 56 18.82 -1.44 -2.20
CA HIS A 56 17.83 -0.55 -2.78
C HIS A 56 17.89 0.85 -2.13
N LEU A 57 18.11 0.94 -0.82
CA LEU A 57 18.26 2.22 -0.13
C LEU A 57 19.50 2.97 -0.64
N ASP A 58 20.61 2.26 -0.81
CA ASP A 58 21.85 2.84 -1.35
C ASP A 58 21.66 3.32 -2.79
N ALA A 59 21.01 2.53 -3.64
CA ALA A 59 20.66 2.95 -4.99
C ALA A 59 19.75 4.19 -4.99
N THR A 60 18.75 4.24 -4.09
CA THR A 60 17.86 5.40 -3.96
C THR A 60 18.57 6.65 -3.45
N ARG A 61 19.58 6.48 -2.62
CA ARG A 61 20.40 7.57 -2.13
C ARG A 61 21.27 8.10 -3.26
N ASP A 62 21.87 7.21 -4.03
CA ASP A 62 22.73 7.60 -5.16
C ASP A 62 21.90 8.33 -6.21
N GLU A 63 20.74 7.84 -6.66
CA GLU A 63 19.93 8.58 -7.65
C GLU A 63 19.52 9.98 -7.16
N ASN A 64 19.13 10.12 -5.88
CA ASN A 64 18.84 11.42 -5.27
C ASN A 64 20.10 12.32 -5.21
N MET A 65 21.28 11.76 -4.93
CA MET A 65 22.52 12.54 -4.89
C MET A 65 22.89 13.09 -6.28
N TRP A 66 22.67 12.32 -7.34
CA TRP A 66 22.98 12.76 -8.70
C TRP A 66 21.99 13.83 -9.16
N GLU A 67 20.71 13.70 -8.82
CA GLU A 67 19.69 14.71 -9.12
C GLU A 67 19.93 16.06 -8.40
N ASN A 68 20.59 16.04 -7.23
CA ASN A 68 20.96 17.25 -6.48
C ASN A 68 22.30 17.87 -6.89
N VAL A 69 23.10 17.20 -7.74
CA VAL A 69 24.40 17.70 -8.23
C VAL A 69 24.27 18.36 -9.62
N ASP A 70 23.20 18.06 -10.36
CA ASP A 70 22.91 18.64 -11.69
C ASP A 70 22.17 20.00 -11.65
N CYS A 71 22.29 20.77 -10.55
CA CYS A 71 21.77 22.15 -10.41
C CYS A 71 22.88 23.22 -10.35
#